data_AF-X0VYA3-F1
#
_entry.id   AF-X0VYA3-F1
#
_cell.length_a   1.000
_cell.length_b   1.000
_cell.length_c   1.000
_cell.angle_alpha   90.00
_cell.angle_beta   90.00
_cell.angle_gamma   90.00
#
_symmetry.space_group_name_H-M   'P 1'
#
loop_
_entity.id
_entity.type
_entity.pdbx_description
1 polymer ?
#
loop_
_entity_poly.entity_id
_entity_poly.type
_entity_poly.pdbx_seq_one_letter_code
_entity_poly.pdbx_strand_id
1 'polypeptide(L)' 'MSDAQRFSAASLMDFVNQALQRKDVPPDDAQVTAKILVEADLMGIESHGVAHLMVHPSY' A
#
# COMPACT_ATOMS: atom_id res chain seq x y z
N MET A 1 -19.42 14.32 6.00
CA MET A 1 -18.33 13.33 6.07
C MET A 1 -18.07 12.94 4.64
N SER A 2 -16.88 13.25 4.14
CA SER A 2 -16.51 13.08 2.72
C SER A 2 -16.81 11.66 2.23
N ASP A 3 -17.24 11.55 0.98
CA ASP A 3 -17.57 10.31 0.29
C ASP A 3 -16.29 9.47 0.11
N ALA A 4 -15.91 8.74 1.16
CA ALA A 4 -14.69 7.95 1.17
C ALA A 4 -14.86 6.76 0.23
N GLN A 5 -14.17 6.80 -0.91
CA GLN A 5 -14.19 5.73 -1.88
C GLN A 5 -13.58 4.47 -1.25
N ARG A 6 -14.35 3.38 -1.23
CA ARG A 6 -13.89 2.08 -0.74
C ARG A 6 -13.30 1.27 -1.89
N PHE A 7 -12.19 0.62 -1.62
CA PHE A 7 -11.54 -0.32 -2.52
C PHE A 7 -11.46 -1.69 -1.86
N SER A 8 -11.47 -2.76 -2.66
CA SER A 8 -11.20 -4.08 -2.11
C SER A 8 -9.72 -4.19 -1.70
N ALA A 9 -9.44 -4.92 -0.61
CA ALA A 9 -8.05 -5.15 -0.18
C ALA A 9 -7.22 -5.80 -1.29
N ALA A 10 -7.80 -6.76 -2.03
CA ALA A 10 -7.12 -7.43 -3.15
C ALA A 10 -6.76 -6.45 -4.27
N SER A 11 -7.71 -5.62 -4.71
CA SER A 11 -7.43 -4.60 -5.75
C SER A 11 -6.38 -3.59 -5.31
N LEU A 12 -6.38 -3.22 -4.02
CA LEU A 12 -5.40 -2.29 -3.47
C LEU A 12 -4.01 -2.93 -3.40
N MET A 13 -3.94 -4.21 -3.01
CA MET A 13 -2.72 -5.02 -3.00
C MET A 13 -2.08 -5.07 -4.39
N ASP A 14 -2.86 -5.41 -5.41
CA ASP A 14 -2.39 -5.53 -6.79
C ASP A 14 -1.88 -4.19 -7.32
N PHE A 15 -2.59 -3.10 -6.98
CA PHE A 15 -2.18 -1.75 -7.35
C PHE A 15 -0.82 -1.39 -6.72
N VAL A 16 -0.66 -1.59 -5.42
CA VAL A 16 0.57 -1.23 -4.69
C VAL A 16 1.75 -2.07 -5.18
N ASN A 17 1.56 -3.37 -5.36
CA ASN A 17 2.58 -4.27 -5.89
C ASN A 17 3.07 -3.80 -7.28
N GLN A 18 2.14 -3.48 -8.18
CA GLN A 18 2.46 -2.97 -9.51
C GLN A 18 3.11 -1.57 -9.47
N ALA A 19 2.76 -0.72 -8.52
CA ALA A 19 3.36 0.59 -8.35
C ALA A 19 4.82 0.49 -7.89
N LEU A 20 5.12 -0.41 -6.95
CA LEU A 20 6.46 -0.69 -6.44
C LEU A 20 7.36 -1.29 -7.52
N GLN A 21 6.86 -2.27 -8.29
CA GLN A 21 7.62 -2.85 -9.41
C GLN A 21 7.95 -1.81 -10.50
N ARG A 22 7.06 -0.84 -10.76
CA ARG A 22 7.35 0.31 -11.65
C ARG A 22 8.40 1.28 -11.11
N LYS A 23 8.77 1.15 -9.84
CA LYS A 23 9.88 1.85 -9.19
C LYS A 23 11.10 0.95 -9.02
N ASP A 24 11.18 -0.12 -9.80
CA ASP A 24 12.29 -1.08 -9.84
C ASP A 24 12.49 -1.87 -8.52
N VAL A 25 11.46 -1.93 -7.67
CA VAL A 25 11.47 -2.83 -6.49
C VAL A 25 11.36 -4.28 -6.98
N PRO A 26 12.21 -5.21 -6.49
CA PRO A 26 12.12 -6.63 -6.84
C PRO A 26 10.72 -7.21 -6.57
N PRO A 27 10.20 -8.13 -7.40
CA PRO A 27 8.83 -8.64 -7.27
C PRO A 27 8.48 -9.19 -5.89
N ASP A 28 9.40 -9.94 -5.27
CA ASP A 28 9.19 -10.53 -3.94
C ASP A 28 9.10 -9.44 -2.86
N ASP A 29 9.98 -8.44 -2.92
CA ASP A 29 9.99 -7.30 -1.98
C ASP A 29 8.75 -6.41 -2.17
N ALA A 30 8.34 -6.20 -3.42
CA ALA A 30 7.14 -5.44 -3.77
C ALA A 30 5.88 -6.12 -3.22
N GLN A 31 5.79 -7.44 -3.31
CA GLN A 31 4.67 -8.21 -2.79
C GLN A 31 4.60 -8.15 -1.25
N VAL A 32 5.74 -8.28 -0.56
CA VAL A 32 5.79 -8.16 0.91
C VAL A 32 5.41 -6.76 1.36
N THR A 33 5.95 -5.73 0.69
CA THR A 33 5.68 -4.32 1.03
C THR A 33 4.21 -3.97 0.80
N ALA A 34 3.63 -4.36 -0.34
CA ALA A 34 2.20 -4.18 -0.60
C ALA A 34 1.34 -4.82 0.48
N LYS A 35 1.72 -6.03 0.93
CA LYS A 35 1.01 -6.74 2.00
C LYS A 35 0.98 -5.95 3.31
N ILE A 36 2.14 -5.48 3.76
CA ILE A 36 2.25 -4.75 5.04
C ILE A 36 1.44 -3.45 5.00
N LEU A 37 1.52 -2.69 3.90
CA LEU A 37 0.81 -1.42 3.76
C LEU A 37 -0.72 -1.60 3.76
N VAL A 38 -1.22 -2.61 3.05
CA VAL A 38 -2.66 -2.90 3.03
C VAL A 38 -3.14 -3.48 4.35
N GLU A 39 -2.33 -4.29 5.04
CA GLU A 39 -2.64 -4.75 6.41
C GLU A 39 -2.73 -3.58 7.39
N ALA A 40 -1.85 -2.57 7.28
CA ALA A 40 -1.93 -1.36 8.08
C ALA A 40 -3.23 -0.57 7.84
N ASP A 41 -3.65 -0.42 6.57
CA ASP A 41 -4.94 0.19 6.22
C ASP A 41 -6.13 -0.59 6.82
N LEU A 42 -6.09 -1.93 6.74
CA LEU A 42 -7.14 -2.79 7.30
C LEU A 42 -7.21 -2.74 8.83
N MET A 43 -6.07 -2.53 9.50
CA MET A 43 -5.99 -2.34 10.94
C MET A 43 -6.37 -0.92 11.39
N GLY A 44 -6.59 0.01 10.46
CA GLY A 44 -6.86 1.41 10.77
C GLY A 44 -5.63 2.19 11.24
N ILE A 45 -4.42 1.70 10.94
CA ILE A 45 -3.16 2.39 11.25
C ILE A 45 -2.81 3.29 10.06
N GLU A 46 -3.57 4.38 9.91
CA GLU A 46 -3.51 5.26 8.73
C GLU A 46 -2.10 5.78 8.43
N SER A 47 -1.29 6.06 9.46
CA SER A 47 0.09 6.56 9.32
C SER A 47 1.06 5.58 8.64
N HIS A 48 0.72 4.29 8.59
CA HIS A 48 1.54 3.24 7.99
C HIS A 48 0.86 2.58 6.79
N GLY A 49 -0.27 3.13 6.34
CA GLY A 49 -1.05 2.65 5.20
C GLY A 49 -0.52 3.13 3.84
N VAL A 50 -1.21 2.75 2.77
CA VAL A 50 -0.80 3.01 1.38
C VAL A 50 -0.67 4.50 1.08
N ALA A 51 -1.49 5.36 1.70
CA ALA A 51 -1.48 6.81 1.48
C ALA A 51 -0.14 7.48 1.85
N HIS A 52 0.67 6.85 2.70
CA HIS A 52 1.94 7.39 3.20
C HIS A 52 3.17 6.82 2.48
N LEU A 53 2.98 5.97 1.47
CA LEU A 53 4.04 5.35 0.68
C LEU A 53 5.04 6.37 0.10
N MET A 54 4.60 7.58 -0.25
CA MET A 54 5.46 8.60 -0.87
C MET A 54 6.15 9.55 0.13
N VAL A 55 5.80 9.51 1.42
CA VAL A 55 6.19 10.55 2.38
C VAL A 55 7.13 10.04 3.48
N HIS A 56 7.16 8.73 3.74
CA HIS A 56 7.99 8.19 4.82
C HIS A 56 9.41 7.82 4.33
N PRO A 57 10.48 8.45 4.87
CA PRO A 57 11.86 8.16 4.51
C PRO A 57 12.39 6.82 5.06
N SER A 58 11.56 6.09 5.79
CA SER A 58 11.89 4.79 6.41
C SER A 58 11.39 3.58 5.59
N TYR A 59 10.89 3.80 4.36
CA TYR A 59 10.61 2.75 3.37
C TYR A 59 11.66 2.77 2.25
#